data_AF-A0A535AT75-F1
#
_entry.id   AF-A0A535AT75-F1
#
_cell.length_a   1.000
_cell.length_b   1.000
_cell.length_c   1.000
_cell.angle_alpha   90.00
_cell.angle_beta   90.00
_cell.angle_gamma   90.00
#
_symmetry.space_group_name_H-M   'P 1'
#
loop_
_entity.id
_entity.type
_entity.pdbx_description
1 polymer ?
#
loop_
_entity_poly.entity_id
_entity_poly.type
_entity_poly.pdbx_seq_one_letter_code
_entity_poly.pdbx_strand_id
1 'polypeptide(L)'
;MPDEPRPQRRRQRGGRRRGPPRPQQARPQQAPARPDAGAPRGDRPQRDDRRLAPRDRSGFVRDRRSRRGGRGRAPRSADDVRSGTSCLILVDAREGEPDRSGAPAVFEGFFDFETGEPRRAGGGIPRLRVEEERLWGFECWWRVDTERTGLTDADREDVESSKKLLRGLLRDARRNPRLVR
;
A
#
# COMPACT_ATOMS: atom_id res chain seq x y z
N MET A 1 -34.24 20.12 54.40
CA MET A 1 -34.62 21.42 53.80
C MET A 1 -34.03 21.45 52.39
N PRO A 2 -34.80 21.82 51.37
CA PRO A 2 -35.79 20.89 50.77
C PRO A 2 -35.47 20.52 49.31
N ASP A 3 -36.18 19.52 48.78
CA ASP A 3 -36.31 19.28 47.34
C ASP A 3 -36.93 20.49 46.62
N GLU A 4 -36.43 20.82 45.42
CA GLU A 4 -37.21 21.53 44.40
C GLU A 4 -36.86 21.06 42.97
N PRO A 5 -37.78 21.22 41.99
CA PRO A 5 -38.04 20.12 41.05
C PRO A 5 -37.51 20.31 39.62
N ARG A 6 -37.40 19.19 38.91
CA ARG A 6 -37.12 19.13 37.46
C ARG A 6 -38.26 19.76 36.64
N PRO A 7 -37.99 20.68 35.69
CA PRO A 7 -38.98 21.07 34.69
C PRO A 7 -39.20 19.94 33.67
N GLN A 8 -40.43 19.44 33.59
CA GLN A 8 -40.89 18.58 32.48
C GLN A 8 -41.40 19.40 31.29
N ARG A 9 -41.61 18.70 30.17
CA ARG A 9 -42.19 19.13 28.87
C ARG A 9 -41.15 19.77 27.94
N ARG A 10 -41.21 19.54 26.62
CA ARG A 10 -42.38 19.15 25.81
C ARG A 10 -41.96 18.24 24.65
N ARG A 11 -42.64 17.09 24.47
CA ARG A 11 -42.53 16.29 23.24
C ARG A 11 -43.06 17.11 22.06
N GLN A 12 -42.29 17.28 20.99
CA GLN A 12 -42.83 17.64 19.68
C GLN A 12 -42.74 16.43 18.73
N ARG A 13 -43.90 15.93 18.33
CA ARG A 13 -44.07 14.99 17.20
C ARG A 13 -44.07 15.79 15.90
N GLY A 14 -43.61 15.16 14.82
CA GLY A 14 -44.11 15.44 13.47
C GLY A 14 -43.27 16.43 12.66
N GLY A 15 -42.47 15.89 11.73
CA GLY A 15 -41.65 16.69 10.82
C GLY A 15 -41.28 15.96 9.53
N ARG A 16 -42.18 15.10 8.99
CA ARG A 16 -41.95 14.44 7.69
C ARG A 16 -41.94 15.47 6.55
N ARG A 17 -40.76 15.93 6.14
CA ARG A 17 -40.52 16.62 4.86
C ARG A 17 -39.59 15.71 4.05
N ARG A 18 -40.16 14.78 3.26
CA ARG A 18 -40.38 14.96 1.81
C ARG A 18 -39.11 15.45 1.10
N GLY A 19 -38.23 14.51 0.77
CA GLY A 19 -37.14 14.74 -0.18
C GLY A 19 -37.66 14.90 -1.61
N PRO A 20 -36.82 15.41 -2.54
CA PRO A 20 -37.19 15.61 -3.94
C PRO A 20 -37.44 14.26 -4.65
N PRO A 21 -38.32 14.22 -5.68
CA PRO A 21 -38.62 13.00 -6.42
C PRO A 21 -37.42 12.55 -7.27
N ARG A 22 -37.18 11.23 -7.31
CA ARG A 22 -36.26 10.59 -8.25
C ARG A 22 -36.83 10.69 -9.68
N PRO A 23 -36.03 11.12 -10.68
CA PRO A 23 -36.31 10.80 -12.09
C PRO A 23 -36.35 9.28 -12.30
N GLN A 24 -37.24 8.83 -13.18
CA GLN A 24 -37.57 7.42 -13.35
C GLN A 24 -36.46 6.63 -14.07
N GLN A 25 -36.38 5.35 -13.74
CA GLN A 25 -35.56 4.38 -14.47
C GLN A 25 -36.16 4.13 -15.86
N ALA A 26 -35.39 4.36 -16.91
CA ALA A 26 -35.67 3.80 -18.23
C ALA A 26 -34.80 2.54 -18.45
N ARG A 27 -35.45 1.39 -18.60
CA ARG A 27 -34.92 0.13 -19.11
C ARG A 27 -36.06 -0.58 -19.86
N PRO A 28 -35.77 -1.49 -20.79
CA PRO A 28 -34.65 -1.56 -21.71
C PRO A 28 -35.14 -1.51 -23.17
N GLN A 29 -34.27 -1.17 -24.13
CA GLN A 29 -34.55 -1.46 -25.55
C GLN A 29 -33.64 -2.57 -26.06
N GLN A 30 -34.26 -3.49 -26.80
CA GLN A 30 -33.69 -4.77 -27.21
C GLN A 30 -32.75 -4.61 -28.41
N ALA A 31 -31.74 -5.47 -28.49
CA ALA A 31 -30.98 -5.65 -29.71
C ALA A 31 -31.74 -6.53 -30.71
N PRO A 32 -31.79 -6.18 -32.01
CA PRO A 32 -32.05 -7.14 -33.07
C PRO A 32 -30.76 -7.85 -33.51
N ALA A 33 -30.89 -9.10 -33.96
CA ALA A 33 -29.79 -9.98 -34.32
C ALA A 33 -29.31 -9.82 -35.78
N ARG A 34 -28.23 -10.54 -36.10
CA ARG A 34 -27.60 -10.65 -37.44
C ARG A 34 -28.56 -11.19 -38.51
N PRO A 35 -28.23 -10.97 -39.79
CA PRO A 35 -28.41 -11.96 -40.85
C PRO A 35 -27.07 -12.67 -41.19
N ASP A 36 -27.12 -13.98 -41.35
CA ASP A 36 -26.06 -14.79 -41.96
C ASP A 36 -26.07 -14.67 -43.49
N ALA A 37 -24.89 -14.50 -44.07
CA ALA A 37 -24.56 -14.82 -45.47
C ALA A 37 -23.03 -14.98 -45.54
N GLY A 38 -22.44 -15.98 -46.18
CA GLY A 38 -22.97 -17.00 -47.07
C GLY A 38 -21.80 -17.42 -47.96
N ALA A 39 -21.07 -18.47 -47.58
CA ALA A 39 -19.89 -18.91 -48.31
C ALA A 39 -20.25 -19.79 -49.52
N PRO A 40 -19.48 -19.69 -50.62
CA PRO A 40 -19.22 -20.83 -51.48
C PRO A 40 -17.74 -21.24 -51.44
N ARG A 41 -17.50 -22.52 -51.75
CA ARG A 41 -16.18 -23.18 -51.76
C ARG A 41 -15.44 -22.85 -53.06
N GLY A 42 -14.10 -22.82 -53.00
CA GLY A 42 -13.19 -22.73 -54.14
C GLY A 42 -11.95 -23.60 -53.91
N ASP A 43 -11.58 -24.38 -54.92
CA ASP A 43 -10.76 -25.60 -54.86
C ASP A 43 -9.27 -25.49 -54.47
N ARG A 44 -8.70 -26.63 -54.06
CA ARG A 44 -7.24 -26.90 -53.94
C ARG A 44 -6.68 -27.40 -55.29
N PRO A 45 -5.36 -27.29 -55.55
CA PRO A 45 -4.37 -28.33 -55.19
C PRO A 45 -3.14 -27.73 -54.49
N GLN A 46 -2.53 -28.30 -53.44
CA GLN A 46 -1.80 -29.59 -53.25
C GLN A 46 -0.38 -29.62 -53.84
N ARG A 47 0.59 -30.12 -53.03
CA ARG A 47 2.04 -30.37 -53.25
C ARG A 47 2.98 -29.18 -52.97
N ASP A 48 4.20 -29.35 -52.42
CA ASP A 48 5.02 -30.57 -52.24
C ASP A 48 5.64 -30.75 -50.83
N ASP A 49 5.90 -32.01 -50.47
CA ASP A 49 6.78 -32.45 -49.38
C ASP A 49 8.26 -32.29 -49.74
N ARG A 50 9.10 -31.67 -48.89
CA ARG A 50 10.53 -32.05 -48.73
C ARG A 50 11.03 -31.96 -47.29
N ARG A 51 11.22 -33.13 -46.68
CA ARG A 51 11.93 -33.33 -45.40
C ARG A 51 13.45 -33.35 -45.61
N LEU A 52 14.20 -32.61 -44.79
CA LEU A 52 15.59 -32.87 -44.30
C LEU A 52 15.85 -31.89 -43.12
N ALA A 53 16.67 -32.13 -42.10
CA ALA A 53 17.14 -33.36 -41.42
C ALA A 53 17.65 -32.94 -40.01
N PRO A 54 17.61 -33.79 -38.96
CA PRO A 54 17.92 -33.35 -37.59
C PRO A 54 19.44 -33.21 -37.35
N ARG A 55 19.85 -32.16 -36.61
CA ARG A 55 21.22 -32.03 -36.06
C ARG A 55 21.23 -32.35 -34.57
N ASP A 56 22.12 -33.26 -34.19
CA ASP A 56 22.34 -33.75 -32.83
C ASP A 56 23.73 -33.31 -32.33
N ARG A 57 23.91 -33.20 -31.00
CA ARG A 57 25.17 -32.93 -30.25
C ARG A 57 25.81 -31.55 -30.47
N SER A 58 26.48 -30.92 -29.49
CA SER A 58 26.75 -31.26 -28.08
C SER A 58 27.25 -30.00 -27.34
N GLY A 59 27.02 -29.88 -26.03
CA GLY A 59 27.75 -28.89 -25.21
C GLY A 59 27.12 -28.51 -23.86
N PHE A 60 27.93 -28.61 -22.81
CA PHE A 60 27.75 -27.95 -21.50
C PHE A 60 26.56 -28.33 -20.62
N VAL A 61 26.72 -29.48 -19.97
CA VAL A 61 26.22 -29.67 -18.60
C VAL A 61 26.87 -28.64 -17.68
N ARG A 62 26.14 -27.59 -17.29
CA ARG A 62 26.45 -26.78 -16.10
C ARG A 62 25.42 -27.03 -15.00
N ASP A 63 25.81 -27.97 -14.15
CA ASP A 63 25.49 -28.10 -12.73
C ASP A 63 24.20 -27.43 -12.21
N ARG A 64 23.12 -28.21 -12.11
CA ARG A 64 21.89 -27.85 -11.37
C ARG A 64 21.97 -28.22 -9.88
N ARG A 65 23.08 -27.97 -9.18
CA ARG A 65 23.20 -28.13 -7.71
C ARG A 65 23.50 -26.85 -6.93
N SER A 66 22.95 -25.72 -7.38
CA SER A 66 22.86 -24.50 -6.56
C SER A 66 21.58 -24.49 -5.72
N ARG A 67 21.64 -25.23 -4.61
CA ARG A 67 21.04 -24.96 -3.28
C ARG A 67 19.63 -24.37 -3.22
N ARG A 68 18.72 -25.13 -2.58
CA ARG A 68 17.59 -24.58 -1.80
C ARG A 68 18.16 -23.67 -0.69
N GLY A 69 18.47 -22.42 -1.02
CA GLY A 69 18.62 -21.34 -0.05
C GLY A 69 17.27 -20.65 0.11
N GLY A 70 16.87 -20.34 1.34
CA GLY A 70 15.60 -19.66 1.60
C GLY A 70 15.52 -18.37 0.79
N ARG A 71 14.39 -18.14 0.10
CA ARG A 71 14.09 -16.83 -0.48
C ARG A 71 13.88 -15.87 0.69
N GLY A 72 14.95 -15.22 1.13
CA GLY A 72 14.88 -14.01 1.94
C GLY A 72 13.94 -13.06 1.20
N ARG A 73 12.73 -12.90 1.74
CA ARG A 73 11.71 -12.08 1.10
C ARG A 73 12.26 -10.65 1.12
N ALA A 74 12.34 -10.03 -0.06
CA ALA A 74 12.73 -8.62 -0.13
C ALA A 74 11.92 -7.81 0.89
N PRO A 75 12.51 -6.77 1.53
CA PRO A 75 11.79 -5.93 2.46
C PRO A 75 10.46 -5.52 1.84
N ARG A 76 9.36 -5.79 2.55
CA ARG A 76 8.04 -5.41 2.04
C ARG A 76 8.03 -3.89 1.90
N SER A 77 7.53 -3.39 0.77
CA SER A 77 7.14 -1.98 0.69
C SER A 77 6.20 -1.67 1.86
N ALA A 78 6.21 -0.43 2.36
CA ALA A 78 5.22 0.01 3.33
C ALA A 78 3.78 -0.32 2.84
N ASP A 79 3.55 -0.20 1.54
CA ASP A 79 2.29 -0.54 0.86
C ASP A 79 1.87 -2.02 0.95
N ASP A 80 2.81 -2.93 1.16
CA ASP A 80 2.57 -4.37 1.32
C ASP A 80 2.40 -4.79 2.80
N VAL A 81 2.47 -3.85 3.75
CA VAL A 81 2.34 -4.11 5.18
C VAL A 81 0.86 -4.32 5.54
N ARG A 82 0.58 -5.38 6.29
CA ARG A 82 -0.78 -5.70 6.75
C ARG A 82 -1.02 -5.11 8.13
N SER A 83 -2.22 -4.63 8.40
CA SER A 83 -2.68 -4.28 9.75
C SER A 83 -2.38 -5.42 10.74
N GLY A 84 -1.87 -5.07 11.93
CA GLY A 84 -1.37 -6.02 12.93
C GLY A 84 0.07 -6.49 12.71
N THR A 85 0.78 -6.03 11.67
CA THR A 85 2.20 -6.35 11.49
C THR A 85 3.04 -5.65 12.56
N SER A 86 3.96 -6.41 13.16
CA SER A 86 4.96 -5.92 14.11
C SER A 86 5.98 -5.03 13.39
N CYS A 87 6.30 -3.90 14.00
CA CYS A 87 7.16 -2.84 13.50
C CYS A 87 8.12 -2.36 14.60
N LEU A 88 9.16 -1.65 14.21
CA LEU A 88 10.14 -1.04 15.10
C LEU A 88 10.35 0.42 14.71
N ILE A 89 10.36 1.32 15.70
CA ILE A 89 10.79 2.71 15.49
C ILE A 89 12.33 2.74 15.45
N LEU A 90 12.89 3.31 14.38
CA LEU A 90 14.33 3.49 14.20
C LEU A 90 14.79 4.85 14.69
N VAL A 91 13.96 5.89 14.47
CA VAL A 91 14.17 7.26 14.93
C VAL A 91 12.81 7.86 15.25
N ASP A 92 12.60 8.32 16.48
CA ASP A 92 11.48 9.24 16.79
C ASP A 92 11.89 10.66 16.37
N ALA A 93 11.04 11.37 15.63
CA ALA A 93 11.31 12.72 15.13
C ALA A 93 10.40 13.78 15.77
N ARG A 94 9.61 13.41 16.79
CA ARG A 94 8.75 14.33 17.53
C ARG A 94 9.57 15.21 18.47
N GLU A 95 9.45 16.52 18.31
CA GLU A 95 10.15 17.50 19.14
C GLU A 95 9.46 17.68 20.51
N GLY A 96 10.24 17.66 21.60
CA GLY A 96 9.73 17.83 22.97
C GLY A 96 9.14 16.58 23.62
N GLU A 97 8.90 15.52 22.84
CA GLU A 97 8.41 14.23 23.32
C GLU A 97 9.54 13.31 23.81
N PRO A 98 9.26 12.33 24.69
CA PRO A 98 10.22 11.28 25.03
C PRO A 98 10.61 10.45 23.80
N ASP A 99 11.92 10.27 23.57
CA ASP A 99 12.45 9.48 22.45
C ASP A 99 12.00 8.01 22.53
N ARG A 100 11.33 7.54 21.47
CA ARG A 100 10.88 6.15 21.31
C ARG A 100 11.70 5.34 20.30
N SER A 101 12.90 5.79 19.96
CA SER A 101 13.84 5.03 19.13
C SER A 101 14.12 3.65 19.74
N GLY A 102 13.89 2.58 18.98
CA GLY A 102 13.94 1.20 19.44
C GLY A 102 12.64 0.65 20.06
N ALA A 103 11.58 1.45 20.18
CA ALA A 103 10.29 0.97 20.70
C ALA A 103 9.56 0.05 19.70
N PRO A 104 8.93 -1.04 20.18
CA PRO A 104 8.09 -1.89 19.35
C PRO A 104 6.76 -1.19 19.03
N ALA A 105 6.32 -1.33 17.79
CA ALA A 105 5.09 -0.75 17.27
C ALA A 105 4.23 -1.79 16.55
N VAL A 106 2.95 -1.51 16.40
CA VAL A 106 2.03 -2.30 15.55
C VAL A 106 1.50 -1.40 14.45
N PHE A 107 1.72 -1.77 13.20
CA PHE A 107 1.11 -1.09 12.06
C PHE A 107 -0.41 -1.33 12.05
N GLU A 108 -1.21 -0.27 12.18
CA GLU A 108 -2.68 -0.38 12.18
C GLU A 108 -3.27 -0.35 10.76
N GLY A 109 -2.60 0.29 9.80
CA GLY A 109 -3.09 0.47 8.44
C GLY A 109 -2.68 1.83 7.84
N PHE A 110 -3.31 2.17 6.72
CA PHE A 110 -3.25 3.50 6.14
C PHE A 110 -4.52 4.26 6.50
N PHE A 111 -4.39 5.55 6.83
CA PHE A 111 -5.52 6.40 7.19
C PHE A 111 -5.39 7.76 6.52
N ASP A 112 -6.53 8.41 6.34
CA ASP A 112 -6.61 9.79 5.93
C ASP A 112 -6.14 10.71 7.06
N PHE A 113 -5.27 11.68 6.77
CA PHE A 113 -4.71 12.54 7.81
C PHE A 113 -5.73 13.52 8.40
N GLU A 114 -6.57 14.11 7.54
CA GLU A 114 -7.53 15.14 7.95
C GLU A 114 -8.77 14.53 8.61
N THR A 115 -9.26 13.40 8.08
CA THR A 115 -10.52 12.79 8.53
C THR A 115 -10.34 11.58 9.44
N GLY A 116 -9.14 10.99 9.51
CA GLY A 116 -8.87 9.77 10.29
C GLY A 116 -9.47 8.48 9.70
N GLU A 117 -10.15 8.57 8.56
CA GLU A 117 -10.83 7.43 7.91
C GLU A 117 -9.84 6.40 7.34
N PRO A 118 -10.15 5.08 7.39
CA PRO A 118 -9.29 4.06 6.80
C PRO A 118 -9.11 4.23 5.28
N ARG A 119 -7.88 4.03 4.81
CA ARG A 119 -7.48 4.10 3.41
C ARG A 119 -6.83 2.78 2.96
N ARG A 120 -6.68 2.61 1.64
CA ARG A 120 -5.86 1.54 1.06
C ARG A 120 -4.39 1.99 1.03
N ALA A 121 -3.49 1.01 0.87
CA ALA A 121 -2.09 1.26 0.55
C ALA A 121 -1.93 2.21 -0.65
N GLY A 122 -0.90 3.07 -0.62
CA GLY A 122 -0.71 4.18 -1.55
C GLY A 122 -1.75 5.31 -1.49
N GLY A 123 -2.78 5.23 -0.63
CA GLY A 123 -3.91 6.17 -0.59
C GLY A 123 -4.14 6.85 0.77
N GLY A 124 -3.19 6.76 1.69
CA GLY A 124 -3.25 7.37 3.02
C GLY A 124 -1.89 7.34 3.71
N ILE A 125 -1.81 7.85 4.93
CA ILE A 125 -0.61 7.87 5.75
C ILE A 125 -0.59 6.60 6.64
N PRO A 126 0.55 5.88 6.75
CA PRO A 126 0.73 4.83 7.74
C PRO A 126 0.38 5.30 9.15
N ARG A 127 -0.35 4.49 9.91
CA ARG A 127 -0.51 4.70 11.36
C ARG A 127 0.07 3.54 12.14
N LEU A 128 0.88 3.88 13.13
CA LEU A 128 1.48 2.95 14.08
C LEU A 128 0.78 3.11 15.43
N ARG A 129 0.69 2.02 16.19
CA ARG A 129 0.35 2.06 17.61
C ARG A 129 1.55 1.61 18.44
N VAL A 130 1.95 2.44 19.38
CA VAL A 130 3.01 2.18 20.37
C VAL A 130 2.32 2.16 21.72
N GLU A 131 2.30 1.00 22.37
CA GLU A 131 1.53 0.78 23.60
C GLU A 131 0.05 1.18 23.41
N GLU A 132 -0.40 2.26 24.07
CA GLU A 132 -1.74 2.83 24.01
C GLU A 132 -1.86 4.01 23.03
N GLU A 133 -0.74 4.61 22.64
CA GLU A 133 -0.67 5.78 21.76
C GLU A 133 -0.63 5.45 20.28
N ARG A 134 -1.07 6.39 19.45
CA ARG A 134 -1.02 6.29 17.98
C ARG A 134 -0.12 7.37 17.40
N LEU A 135 0.80 6.96 16.54
CA LEU A 135 1.72 7.82 15.82
C LEU A 135 1.45 7.72 14.32
N TRP A 136 1.59 8.83 13.62
CA TRP A 136 1.64 8.84 12.16
C TRP A 136 3.04 8.43 11.69
N GLY A 137 3.11 7.60 10.65
CA GLY A 137 4.37 7.07 10.14
C GLY A 137 5.30 8.08 9.45
N PHE A 138 4.98 9.38 9.50
CA PHE A 138 5.91 10.48 9.16
C PHE A 138 6.53 11.14 10.40
N GLU A 139 5.96 10.94 11.60
CA GLU A 139 6.48 11.48 12.87
C GLU A 139 7.70 10.68 13.38
N CYS A 140 7.95 9.52 12.79
CA CYS A 140 9.06 8.64 13.11
C CYS A 140 9.55 7.92 11.85
N TRP A 141 10.81 7.51 11.83
CA TRP A 141 11.30 6.51 10.88
C TRP A 141 11.12 5.13 11.48
N TRP A 142 10.61 4.18 10.70
CA TRP A 142 10.22 2.86 11.19
C TRP A 142 10.45 1.79 10.12
N ARG A 143 10.58 0.53 10.56
CA ARG A 143 10.59 -0.64 9.69
C ARG A 143 9.62 -1.71 10.15
N VAL A 144 9.37 -2.68 9.29
CA VAL A 144 8.76 -3.96 9.68
C VAL A 144 9.74 -4.75 10.55
N ASP A 145 9.22 -5.33 11.63
CA ASP A 145 9.97 -6.19 12.54
C ASP A 145 9.13 -7.43 12.91
N THR A 146 8.92 -8.32 11.93
CA THR A 146 8.14 -9.55 12.12
C THR A 146 8.81 -10.56 13.05
N GLU A 147 10.13 -10.50 13.17
CA GLU A 147 10.93 -11.39 14.00
C GLU A 147 11.16 -10.82 15.42
N ARG A 148 10.77 -9.56 15.65
CA ARG A 148 10.94 -8.82 16.91
C ARG A 148 12.40 -8.75 17.34
N THR A 149 13.28 -8.48 16.39
CA THR A 149 14.73 -8.40 16.62
C THR A 149 15.14 -7.17 17.42
N GLY A 150 14.30 -6.14 17.50
CA GLY A 150 14.65 -4.87 18.13
C GLY A 150 15.71 -4.11 17.32
N LEU A 151 16.30 -3.08 17.93
CA LEU A 151 17.23 -2.18 17.23
C LEU A 151 18.62 -2.83 17.08
N THR A 152 18.98 -3.14 15.84
CA THR A 152 20.23 -3.81 15.47
C THR A 152 21.36 -2.82 15.16
N ASP A 153 22.60 -3.30 15.07
CA ASP A 153 23.73 -2.45 14.65
C ASP A 153 23.61 -2.01 13.18
N ALA A 154 23.04 -2.86 12.31
CA ALA A 154 22.74 -2.49 10.93
C ALA A 154 21.74 -1.33 10.85
N ASP A 155 20.70 -1.32 11.69
CA ASP A 155 19.76 -0.19 11.78
C ASP A 155 20.47 1.12 12.13
N ARG A 156 21.45 1.07 13.06
CA ARG A 156 22.23 2.25 13.48
C ARG A 156 23.12 2.76 12.34
N GLU A 157 23.77 1.85 11.61
CA GLU A 157 24.61 2.18 10.45
C GLU A 157 23.79 2.78 9.29
N ASP A 158 22.64 2.20 8.97
CA ASP A 158 21.72 2.70 7.94
C ASP A 158 21.15 4.08 8.28
N VAL A 159 20.80 4.31 9.55
CA VAL A 159 20.32 5.61 10.05
C VAL A 159 21.42 6.67 9.98
N GLU A 160 22.64 6.41 10.42
CA GLU A 160 23.74 7.40 10.31
C GLU A 160 24.19 7.64 8.87
N SER A 161 24.16 6.61 8.02
CA SER A 161 24.42 6.74 6.57
C SER A 161 23.37 7.63 5.91
N SER A 162 22.09 7.42 6.22
CA SER A 162 20.97 8.24 5.77
C SER A 162 21.08 9.69 6.24
N LYS A 163 21.39 9.92 7.53
CA LYS A 163 21.64 11.26 8.08
C LYS A 163 22.82 11.95 7.38
N LYS A 164 23.92 11.25 7.11
CA LYS A 164 25.08 11.77 6.37
C LYS A 164 24.73 12.17 4.95
N LEU A 165 23.94 11.36 4.25
CA LEU A 165 23.44 11.67 2.90
C LEU A 165 22.55 12.94 2.91
N LEU A 166 21.59 13.03 3.82
CA LEU A 166 20.71 14.20 3.96
C LEU A 166 21.49 15.49 4.25
N ARG A 167 22.49 15.44 5.15
CA ARG A 167 23.39 16.58 5.42
C ARG A 167 24.17 17.01 4.15
N GLY A 168 24.52 16.06 3.28
CA GLY A 168 25.11 16.32 1.96
C GLY A 168 24.14 17.01 1.01
N LEU A 169 22.97 16.41 0.77
CA LEU A 169 21.92 16.94 -0.09
C LEU A 169 21.49 18.36 0.31
N LEU A 170 21.31 18.62 1.61
CA LEU A 170 20.98 19.95 2.12
C LEU A 170 22.11 20.98 1.92
N ARG A 171 23.38 20.55 2.00
CA ARG A 171 24.53 21.41 1.70
C ARG A 171 24.58 21.77 0.22
N ASP A 172 24.30 20.83 -0.65
CA ASP A 172 24.39 21.03 -2.10
C ASP A 172 23.18 21.82 -2.64
N ALA A 173 21.98 21.61 -2.10
CA ALA A 173 20.81 22.45 -2.36
C ALA A 173 21.05 23.93 -1.99
N ARG A 174 21.71 24.19 -0.85
CA ARG A 174 22.13 25.55 -0.45
C ARG A 174 23.19 26.16 -1.38
N ARG A 175 23.99 25.34 -2.05
CA ARG A 175 25.05 25.78 -2.99
C ARG A 175 24.53 26.03 -4.40
N ASN A 176 23.44 25.37 -4.81
CA ASN A 176 22.86 25.53 -6.14
C ASN A 176 21.33 25.78 -6.10
N PRO A 177 20.89 27.02 -5.82
CA PRO A 177 19.47 27.35 -5.73
C PRO A 177 18.70 27.26 -7.08
N ARG A 178 19.38 26.93 -8.19
CA ARG A 178 18.75 26.77 -9.51
C ARG A 178 18.13 25.38 -9.74
N LEU A 179 18.31 24.44 -8.81
CA LEU A 179 17.73 23.08 -8.88
C LEU A 179 16.38 22.93 -8.13
N VAL A 180 15.85 24.01 -7.55
CA VAL A 180 14.59 24.02 -6.77
C VAL A 180 13.58 24.94 -7.46
N ARG A 181 13.23 24.64 -8.71
CA ARG A 181 12.29 25.42 -9.52
C ARG A 181 11.46 24.54 -10.44
#